data_AF-A0A818DQY2-F1
#
_entry.id   AF-A0A818DQY2-F1
#
_cell.length_a   1.000
_cell.length_b   1.000
_cell.length_c   1.000
_cell.angle_alpha   90.00
_cell.angle_beta   90.00
_cell.angle_gamma   90.00
#
_symmetry.space_group_name_H-M   'P 1'
#
loop_
_entity.id
_entity.type
_entity.pdbx_description
1 polymer ?
#
loop_
_entity_poly.entity_id
_entity_poly.type
_entity_poly.pdbx_seq_one_letter_code
_entity_poly.pdbx_strand_id
1 'polypeptide(L)'
;MASDISLENVLRKCGDLSRHQIIHYIFLNLLTLGSGITTFYYVFGVAEPSYLCRLPSNTGLDEDEYQSISLAYQNLSKQLQQTSRCNDLNGSICKNFVYDRSIFGRTFTEEGNFICQNAMKKTWLSTMYHVGGFVVLLTGYIGDKVGRRKMIRILTVMLFTIPCFTQVLIQTIPMSIDIK
;
A
#
# COMPACT_ATOMS: atom_id res chain seq x y z
N MET A 1 17.35 -14.28 -55.50
CA MET A 1 16.49 -13.07 -55.35
C MET A 1 15.88 -13.13 -53.96
N ALA A 2 16.68 -12.81 -52.94
CA ALA A 2 16.24 -12.80 -51.55
C ALA A 2 15.36 -11.56 -51.38
N SER A 3 14.09 -11.75 -51.02
CA SER A 3 13.23 -10.65 -50.62
C SER A 3 13.83 -10.02 -49.36
N ASP A 4 14.35 -8.79 -49.49
CA ASP A 4 14.78 -8.00 -48.35
C ASP A 4 13.59 -7.88 -47.39
N ILE A 5 13.69 -8.55 -46.24
CA ILE A 5 12.76 -8.39 -45.12
C ILE A 5 13.09 -7.03 -44.50
N SER A 6 12.78 -5.95 -45.22
CA SER A 6 12.94 -4.60 -44.70
C SER A 6 11.86 -4.39 -43.64
N LEU A 7 12.25 -3.80 -42.51
CA LEU A 7 11.35 -3.51 -41.39
C LEU A 7 10.13 -2.70 -41.87
N GLU A 8 10.32 -1.80 -42.82
CA GLU A 8 9.24 -1.02 -43.45
C GLU A 8 8.21 -1.88 -44.19
N ASN A 9 8.66 -2.91 -44.93
CA ASN A 9 7.74 -3.82 -45.60
C ASN A 9 6.95 -4.68 -44.62
N VAL A 10 7.55 -5.03 -43.48
CA VAL A 10 6.86 -5.75 -42.39
C VAL A 10 5.85 -4.83 -41.69
N LEU A 11 6.24 -3.58 -41.38
CA LEU A 11 5.37 -2.58 -40.75
C LEU A 11 4.18 -2.24 -41.64
N ARG A 12 4.41 -2.03 -42.94
CA ARG A 12 3.36 -1.76 -43.94
C ARG A 12 2.39 -2.93 -44.11
N LYS A 13 2.86 -4.17 -43.88
CA LYS A 13 2.04 -5.40 -43.91
C LYS A 13 1.29 -5.65 -42.59
N CYS A 14 1.79 -5.12 -41.48
CA CYS A 14 1.12 -5.17 -40.17
C CYS A 14 -0.06 -4.18 -40.04
N GLY A 15 -0.17 -3.23 -40.98
CA GLY A 15 -1.28 -2.28 -41.10
C GLY A 15 -1.11 -1.04 -40.21
N ASP A 16 -1.58 0.10 -40.70
CA ASP A 16 -1.66 1.37 -39.95
C ASP A 16 -2.41 1.19 -38.62
N LEU A 17 -2.10 2.04 -37.63
CA LEU A 17 -2.76 2.08 -36.32
C LEU A 17 -4.28 2.19 -36.47
N SER A 18 -4.94 1.06 -36.59
CA SER A 18 -6.39 0.99 -36.69
C SER A 18 -7.01 1.37 -35.35
N ARG A 19 -8.24 1.90 -35.37
CA ARG A 19 -9.00 2.26 -34.16
C ARG A 19 -8.95 1.16 -33.07
N HIS A 20 -9.01 -0.11 -33.46
CA HIS A 20 -8.96 -1.22 -32.50
C HIS A 20 -7.59 -1.42 -31.85
N GLN A 21 -6.49 -1.17 -32.56
CA GLN A 21 -5.14 -1.21 -31.98
C GLN A 21 -4.93 -0.07 -30.99
N ILE A 22 -5.42 1.14 -31.31
CA ILE A 22 -5.39 2.29 -30.38
C ILE A 22 -6.18 1.98 -29.11
N ILE A 23 -7.39 1.42 -29.24
CA ILE A 23 -8.20 1.03 -28.08
C ILE A 23 -7.47 0.00 -27.21
N HIS A 24 -6.84 -1.02 -27.81
CA HIS A 24 -6.05 -2.00 -27.05
C HIS A 24 -4.84 -1.37 -26.35
N TYR A 25 -4.17 -0.42 -27.00
CA TYR A 25 -3.06 0.32 -26.41
C TYR A 25 -3.52 1.13 -25.18
N ILE A 26 -4.66 1.81 -25.26
CA ILE A 26 -5.25 2.54 -24.13
C ILE A 26 -5.53 1.59 -22.96
N PHE A 27 -6.16 0.43 -23.21
CA PHE A 27 -6.41 -0.57 -22.16
C PHE A 27 -5.12 -1.10 -21.52
N LEU A 28 -4.09 -1.30 -22.32
CA LEU A 28 -2.79 -1.76 -21.82
C LEU A 28 -2.15 -0.70 -20.91
N ASN A 29 -2.22 0.58 -21.27
CA ASN A 29 -1.73 1.67 -20.43
C ASN A 29 -2.57 1.85 -19.16
N LEU A 30 -3.88 1.64 -19.24
CA LEU A 30 -4.77 1.72 -18.07
C LEU A 30 -4.43 0.66 -17.02
N LEU A 31 -4.11 -0.56 -17.47
CA LEU A 31 -3.64 -1.64 -16.60
C LEU A 31 -2.33 -1.29 -15.90
N THR A 32 -1.35 -0.73 -16.63
CA THR A 32 -0.05 -0.36 -16.05
C THR A 32 -0.18 0.84 -15.11
N LEU A 33 -1.01 1.82 -15.44
CA LEU A 33 -1.32 2.96 -14.56
C LEU A 33 -1.95 2.49 -13.24
N GLY A 34 -2.93 1.58 -13.31
CA GLY A 34 -3.54 1.00 -12.11
C GLY A 34 -2.52 0.33 -11.19
N SER A 35 -1.60 -0.46 -11.75
CA SER A 35 -0.51 -1.07 -10.99
C SER A 35 0.46 -0.04 -10.38
N GLY A 36 0.76 1.04 -11.10
CA GLY A 36 1.61 2.11 -10.59
C GLY A 36 0.98 2.82 -9.39
N ILE A 37 -0.31 3.14 -9.49
CA ILE A 37 -1.07 3.80 -8.43
C ILE A 37 -1.13 2.93 -7.17
N THR A 38 -1.41 1.62 -7.29
CA THR A 38 -1.46 0.73 -6.12
C THR A 38 -0.10 0.58 -5.44
N THR A 39 0.99 0.52 -6.21
CA THR A 39 2.35 0.48 -5.67
C THR A 39 2.70 1.74 -4.92
N PHE A 40 2.40 2.91 -5.51
CA PHE A 40 2.61 4.19 -4.86
C PHE A 40 1.79 4.29 -3.57
N TYR A 41 0.49 3.98 -3.63
CA TYR A 41 -0.38 4.00 -2.47
C TYR A 41 0.10 3.06 -1.35
N TYR A 42 0.54 1.85 -1.69
CA TYR A 42 1.04 0.88 -0.71
C TYR A 42 2.24 1.41 0.08
N VAL A 43 3.21 2.06 -0.60
CA VAL A 43 4.43 2.60 0.03
C VAL A 43 4.08 3.65 1.10
N PHE A 44 3.16 4.57 0.79
CA PHE A 44 2.76 5.62 1.75
C PHE A 44 1.74 5.13 2.78
N GLY A 45 0.83 4.25 2.39
CA GLY A 45 -0.22 3.72 3.27
C GLY A 45 0.34 2.83 4.38
N VAL A 46 1.42 2.08 4.11
CA VAL A 46 2.03 1.13 5.05
C VAL A 46 3.30 1.70 5.70
N ALA A 47 3.63 2.97 5.44
CA ALA A 47 4.73 3.67 6.11
C ALA A 47 4.55 3.60 7.64
N GLU A 48 5.67 3.54 8.37
CA GLU A 48 5.68 3.64 9.83
C GLU A 48 6.03 5.08 10.21
N PRO A 49 5.06 5.90 10.61
CA PRO A 49 5.40 7.18 11.23
C PRO A 49 6.12 6.93 12.56
N SER A 50 6.94 7.88 12.98
CA SER A 50 7.51 7.87 14.32
C SER A 50 6.38 7.91 15.34
N TYR A 51 6.50 7.09 16.38
CA TYR A 51 5.47 6.97 17.42
C TYR A 51 6.08 7.01 18.80
N LEU A 52 5.27 7.47 19.74
CA LEU A 52 5.57 7.55 21.16
C LEU A 52 4.38 7.02 21.96
N CYS A 53 4.61 6.61 23.19
CA CYS A 53 3.53 6.24 24.10
C CYS A 53 2.82 7.47 24.63
N ARG A 54 1.49 7.40 24.71
CA ARG A 54 0.68 8.47 25.29
C ARG A 54 1.03 8.58 26.78
N LEU A 55 1.48 9.76 27.20
CA LEU A 55 1.73 10.04 28.61
C LEU A 55 0.39 10.09 29.37
N PRO A 56 0.39 9.74 30.68
CA PRO A 56 -0.81 9.91 31.50
C PRO A 56 -1.20 11.38 31.61
N SER A 57 -2.51 11.69 31.53
CA SER A 57 -3.07 13.06 31.48
C SER A 57 -2.67 13.99 32.64
N ASN A 58 -2.02 13.47 33.69
CA ASN A 58 -1.54 14.23 34.84
C ASN A 58 -0.38 15.19 34.51
N THR A 59 0.22 15.10 33.32
CA THR A 59 1.33 15.98 32.92
C THR A 59 0.88 17.34 32.36
N GLY A 60 -0.43 17.58 32.19
CA GLY A 60 -0.96 18.87 31.74
C GLY A 60 -0.50 19.29 30.33
N LEU A 61 -0.06 18.33 29.53
CA LEU A 61 0.37 18.54 28.14
C LEU A 61 -0.83 18.35 27.23
N ASP A 62 -0.94 19.19 26.21
CA ASP A 62 -1.97 19.07 25.18
C ASP A 62 -1.80 17.74 24.45
N GLU A 63 -2.83 16.89 24.48
CA GLU A 63 -2.67 15.46 24.19
C GLU A 63 -2.52 15.14 22.68
N ASP A 64 -2.69 16.16 21.84
CA ASP A 64 -2.74 16.03 20.38
C ASP A 64 -1.47 16.55 19.67
N GLU A 65 -0.56 17.21 20.38
CA GLU A 65 0.65 17.79 19.79
C GLU A 65 1.89 16.91 19.99
N TYR A 66 2.25 16.14 18.96
CA TYR A 66 3.39 15.22 18.99
C TYR A 66 4.71 15.89 19.43
N GLN A 67 4.93 17.15 19.02
CA GLN A 67 6.20 17.84 19.23
C GLN A 67 6.45 18.19 20.71
N SER A 68 5.42 18.65 21.44
CA SER A 68 5.52 18.94 22.87
C SER A 68 5.72 17.65 23.69
N ILE A 69 5.03 16.57 23.30
CA ILE A 69 5.15 15.25 23.90
C ILE A 69 6.55 14.66 23.67
N SER A 70 7.13 14.84 22.48
CA SER A 70 8.45 14.30 22.15
C SER A 70 9.56 14.86 23.04
N LEU A 71 9.52 16.17 23.36
CA LEU A 71 10.49 16.81 24.24
C LEU A 71 10.34 16.33 25.68
N ALA A 72 9.10 16.21 26.17
CA ALA A 72 8.82 15.67 27.50
C ALA A 72 9.30 14.20 27.62
N TYR A 73 9.01 13.38 26.61
CA TYR A 73 9.42 11.97 26.57
C TYR A 73 10.95 11.81 26.53
N GLN A 74 11.67 12.66 25.81
CA GLN A 74 13.14 12.64 25.78
C GLN A 74 13.76 12.95 27.15
N ASN A 75 13.16 13.87 27.91
CA ASN A 75 13.64 14.20 29.24
C ASN A 75 13.39 13.05 30.23
N LEU A 76 12.21 12.42 30.17
CA LEU A 76 11.89 11.28 31.04
C LEU A 76 12.67 10.01 30.68
N SER A 77 12.84 9.71 29.40
CA SER A 77 13.56 8.51 28.96
C SER A 77 15.03 8.53 29.37
N LYS A 78 15.67 9.70 29.39
CA LYS A 78 17.03 9.89 29.95
C LYS A 78 17.09 9.61 31.45
N GLN A 79 16.06 9.99 32.21
CA GLN A 79 16.00 9.72 33.65
C GLN A 79 15.78 8.24 33.96
N LEU A 80 15.02 7.53 33.11
CA LEU A 80 14.59 6.15 33.37
C LEU A 80 15.40 5.08 32.61
N GLN A 81 16.47 5.47 31.89
CA GLN A 81 17.31 4.56 31.08
C GLN A 81 16.49 3.59 30.19
N GLN A 82 15.39 4.09 29.63
CA GLN A 82 14.47 3.27 28.87
C GLN A 82 14.99 3.01 27.46
N THR A 83 15.14 1.73 27.10
CA THR A 83 15.76 1.30 25.82
C THR A 83 14.75 0.89 24.75
N SER A 84 13.50 0.57 25.11
CA SER A 84 12.49 0.03 24.19
C SER A 84 11.33 1.01 23.95
N ARG A 85 11.04 1.31 22.67
CA ARG A 85 9.95 2.22 22.24
C ARG A 85 8.52 1.70 22.48
N CYS A 86 8.38 0.42 22.82
CA CYS A 86 7.09 -0.26 22.98
C CYS A 86 6.61 -0.34 24.42
N ASN A 87 7.43 0.10 25.38
CA ASN A 87 7.10 0.04 26.78
C ASN A 87 6.83 1.46 27.30
N ASP A 88 5.90 1.55 28.25
CA ASP A 88 5.69 2.77 29.04
C ASP A 88 6.82 2.95 30.05
N LEU A 89 6.84 4.11 30.71
CA LEU A 89 7.84 4.52 31.70
C LEU A 89 7.91 3.56 32.91
N ASN A 90 6.85 2.80 33.17
CA ASN A 90 6.77 1.77 34.20
C ASN A 90 7.21 0.37 33.71
N GLY A 91 7.63 0.24 32.46
CA GLY A 91 8.01 -1.04 31.85
C GLY A 91 6.83 -1.91 31.37
N SER A 92 5.58 -1.43 31.49
CA SER A 92 4.40 -2.09 30.93
C SER A 92 4.32 -1.91 29.41
N ILE A 93 3.63 -2.83 28.72
CA ILE A 93 3.38 -2.69 27.28
C ILE A 93 2.40 -1.55 27.06
N CYS A 94 2.81 -0.62 26.21
CA CYS A 94 2.05 0.55 25.83
C CYS A 94 0.84 0.19 24.97
N LYS A 95 -0.32 0.75 25.32
CA LYS A 95 -1.59 0.50 24.61
C LYS A 95 -2.00 1.65 23.70
N ASN A 96 -1.68 2.88 24.10
CA ASN A 96 -2.07 4.10 23.41
C ASN A 96 -0.84 4.80 22.87
N PHE A 97 -0.87 5.13 21.59
CA PHE A 97 0.26 5.72 20.89
C PHE A 97 -0.09 7.09 20.30
N VAL A 98 0.91 7.96 20.26
CA VAL A 98 0.85 9.26 19.60
C VAL A 98 1.84 9.21 18.44
N TYR A 99 1.35 9.49 17.24
CA TYR A 99 2.11 9.40 16.00
C TYR A 99 2.50 10.78 15.46
N ASP A 100 3.68 10.86 14.86
CA ASP A 100 4.15 12.05 14.16
C ASP A 100 3.50 12.15 12.79
N ARG A 101 2.76 13.25 12.55
CA ARG A 101 2.07 13.52 11.28
C ARG A 101 2.76 14.58 10.42
N SER A 102 4.00 14.95 10.73
CA SER A 102 4.73 16.00 10.00
C SER A 102 5.14 15.58 8.59
N ILE A 103 5.53 14.31 8.41
CA ILE A 103 6.02 13.77 7.12
C ILE A 103 4.93 12.94 6.43
N PHE A 104 4.29 12.05 7.19
CA PHE A 104 3.25 11.17 6.70
C PHE A 104 1.90 11.64 7.25
N GLY A 105 0.86 11.66 6.41
CA GLY A 105 -0.51 11.85 6.88
C GLY A 105 -1.00 10.65 7.70
N ARG A 106 -2.32 10.49 7.83
CA ARG A 106 -2.87 9.27 8.44
C ARG A 106 -2.50 8.05 7.59
N THR A 107 -1.81 7.11 8.21
CA THR A 107 -1.38 5.85 7.57
C THR A 107 -2.21 4.68 8.09
N PHE A 108 -2.27 3.60 7.31
CA PHE A 108 -2.94 2.37 7.74
C PHE A 108 -2.27 1.74 8.96
N THR A 109 -0.93 1.92 9.09
CA THR A 109 -0.17 1.48 10.26
C THR A 109 -0.62 2.18 11.54
N GLU A 110 -0.87 3.49 11.47
CA GLU A 110 -1.36 4.31 12.57
C GLU A 110 -2.81 3.93 12.94
N GLU A 111 -3.72 3.88 11.95
CA GLU A 111 -5.14 3.60 12.21
C GLU A 111 -5.36 2.20 12.84
N GLY A 112 -4.55 1.21 12.45
CA GLY A 112 -4.63 -0.15 12.98
C GLY A 112 -3.70 -0.46 14.15
N ASN A 113 -2.90 0.51 14.63
CA ASN A 113 -1.85 0.30 15.63
C ASN A 113 -1.00 -0.96 15.37
N PHE A 114 -0.49 -1.12 14.13
CA PHE A 114 0.28 -2.30 13.71
C PHE A 114 1.76 -2.21 14.11
N ILE A 115 2.02 -1.75 15.32
CA ILE A 115 3.35 -1.60 15.91
C ILE A 115 3.52 -2.55 17.09
N CYS A 116 4.76 -2.75 17.53
CA CYS A 116 5.10 -3.56 18.70
C CYS A 116 4.48 -4.99 18.63
N GLN A 117 3.50 -5.31 19.49
CA GLN A 117 2.86 -6.63 19.53
C GLN A 117 2.14 -6.99 18.22
N ASN A 118 1.64 -5.99 17.50
CA ASN A 118 0.91 -6.18 16.25
C ASN A 118 1.78 -6.00 14.99
N ALA A 119 3.10 -5.88 15.14
CA ALA A 119 4.03 -5.68 14.01
C ALA A 119 3.92 -6.79 12.96
N MET A 120 3.63 -8.03 13.39
CA MET A 120 3.43 -9.16 12.47
C MET A 120 2.24 -8.95 11.51
N LYS A 121 1.19 -8.23 11.91
CA LYS A 121 0.03 -7.95 11.04
C LYS A 121 0.44 -7.09 9.85
N LYS A 122 1.32 -6.10 10.08
CA LYS A 122 1.93 -5.30 9.02
C LYS A 122 2.83 -6.14 8.12
N THR A 123 3.63 -7.05 8.68
CA THR A 123 4.43 -7.99 7.88
C THR A 123 3.55 -8.86 6.99
N TRP A 124 2.46 -9.42 7.52
CA TRP A 124 1.50 -10.21 6.75
C TRP A 124 0.89 -9.41 5.59
N LEU A 125 0.54 -8.14 5.81
CA LEU A 125 0.06 -7.26 4.74
C LEU A 125 1.11 -7.10 3.63
N SER A 126 2.37 -6.88 4.01
CA SER A 126 3.48 -6.78 3.06
C SER A 126 3.71 -8.07 2.29
N THR A 127 3.72 -9.20 2.98
CA THR A 127 3.88 -10.51 2.34
C THR A 127 2.76 -10.76 1.34
N MET A 128 1.50 -10.49 1.70
CA MET A 128 0.36 -10.70 0.80
C MET A 128 0.45 -9.81 -0.44
N TYR A 129 0.90 -8.56 -0.30
CA TYR A 129 1.12 -7.66 -1.43
C TYR A 129 2.17 -8.20 -2.41
N HIS A 130 3.34 -8.63 -1.91
CA HIS A 130 4.41 -9.15 -2.76
C HIS A 130 4.06 -10.51 -3.37
N VAL A 131 3.39 -11.39 -2.63
CA VAL A 131 2.87 -12.67 -3.14
C VAL A 131 1.86 -12.44 -4.27
N GLY A 132 0.97 -11.45 -4.12
CA GLY A 132 0.07 -11.02 -5.18
C GLY A 132 0.81 -10.57 -6.44
N GLY A 133 1.93 -9.86 -6.29
CA GLY A 133 2.83 -9.50 -7.39
C GLY A 133 3.34 -10.72 -8.18
N PHE A 134 3.68 -11.82 -7.51
CA PHE A 134 4.14 -13.05 -8.17
C PHE A 134 3.04 -13.73 -9.02
N VAL A 135 1.77 -13.56 -8.67
CA VAL A 135 0.64 -14.12 -9.45
C VAL A 135 0.63 -13.56 -10.88
N VAL A 136 1.18 -12.36 -11.11
CA VAL A 136 1.31 -11.77 -12.45
C VAL A 136 2.10 -12.68 -13.41
N LEU A 137 3.09 -13.45 -12.92
CA LEU A 137 3.84 -14.38 -13.76
C LEU A 137 2.94 -15.47 -14.36
N LEU A 138 1.98 -15.98 -13.57
CA LEU A 138 1.00 -16.95 -14.04
C LEU A 138 0.05 -16.37 -15.08
N THR A 139 -0.31 -15.09 -14.93
CA THR A 139 -1.14 -14.40 -15.92
C THR A 139 -0.46 -14.27 -17.28
N GLY A 140 0.87 -14.18 -17.32
CA GLY A 140 1.64 -14.22 -18.57
C GLY A 140 1.45 -15.54 -19.30
N TYR A 141 1.69 -16.66 -18.60
CA TYR A 141 1.51 -18.01 -19.16
C TYR A 141 0.08 -18.27 -19.65
N ILE A 142 -0.93 -17.84 -18.87
CA ILE A 142 -2.35 -17.97 -19.27
C ILE A 142 -2.67 -17.07 -20.48
N GLY A 143 -2.09 -15.87 -20.53
CA GLY A 143 -2.26 -14.93 -21.62
C GLY A 143 -1.82 -15.49 -22.98
N ASP A 144 -0.78 -16.30 -22.98
CA ASP A 144 -0.29 -16.98 -24.19
C ASP A 144 -1.25 -18.06 -24.69
N LYS A 145 -1.95 -18.76 -23.78
CA LYS A 145 -2.93 -19.80 -24.16
C LYS A 145 -4.32 -19.25 -24.51
N VAL A 146 -4.81 -18.27 -23.76
CA VAL A 146 -6.16 -17.70 -23.95
C VAL A 146 -6.20 -16.67 -25.10
N GLY A 147 -5.03 -16.14 -25.46
CA GLY A 147 -4.85 -15.11 -26.46
C GLY A 147 -4.87 -13.70 -25.87
N ARG A 148 -3.85 -12.92 -26.24
CA ARG A 148 -3.53 -11.61 -25.64
C ARG A 148 -4.66 -10.59 -25.67
N ARG A 149 -5.48 -10.55 -26.74
CA ARG A 149 -6.61 -9.62 -26.88
C ARG A 149 -7.77 -9.93 -25.92
N LYS A 150 -8.06 -11.22 -25.71
CA LYS A 150 -9.10 -11.63 -24.74
C LYS A 150 -8.61 -11.39 -23.32
N MET A 151 -7.34 -11.70 -23.05
CA MET A 151 -6.72 -11.52 -21.74
C MET A 151 -6.73 -10.05 -21.29
N ILE A 152 -6.32 -9.10 -22.14
CA ILE A 152 -6.32 -7.67 -21.79
C ILE A 152 -7.72 -7.18 -21.38
N ARG A 153 -8.77 -7.61 -22.11
CA ARG A 153 -10.15 -7.22 -21.79
C ARG A 153 -10.60 -7.80 -20.44
N ILE A 154 -10.30 -9.07 -20.16
CA ILE A 154 -10.64 -9.72 -18.90
C ILE A 154 -9.92 -9.04 -17.73
N LEU A 155 -8.61 -8.81 -17.84
CA LEU A 155 -7.81 -8.16 -16.80
C LEU A 155 -8.29 -6.74 -16.51
N THR A 156 -8.65 -5.99 -17.56
CA THR A 156 -9.16 -4.62 -17.37
C THR A 156 -10.49 -4.64 -16.61
N VAL A 157 -11.42 -5.54 -16.97
CA VAL A 157 -12.69 -5.66 -16.26
C VAL A 157 -12.45 -6.04 -14.80
N MET A 158 -11.57 -7.01 -14.52
CA MET A 158 -11.21 -7.40 -13.15
C MET A 158 -10.59 -6.26 -12.35
N LEU A 159 -9.75 -5.42 -12.98
CA LEU A 159 -9.13 -4.26 -12.32
C LEU A 159 -10.16 -3.24 -11.85
N PHE A 160 -11.32 -3.12 -12.49
CA PHE A 160 -12.37 -2.21 -12.04
C PHE A 160 -13.34 -2.87 -11.05
N THR A 161 -13.73 -4.13 -11.29
CA THR A 161 -14.76 -4.79 -10.49
C THR A 161 -14.26 -5.18 -9.10
N ILE A 162 -13.04 -5.71 -8.99
CA ILE A 162 -12.50 -6.18 -7.70
C ILE A 162 -12.31 -5.01 -6.72
N PRO A 163 -11.61 -3.91 -7.08
CA PRO A 163 -11.46 -2.78 -6.17
C PRO A 163 -12.79 -2.14 -5.81
N CYS A 164 -13.70 -1.97 -6.77
CA CYS A 164 -15.03 -1.43 -6.52
C CYS A 164 -15.78 -2.26 -5.48
N PHE A 165 -15.78 -3.59 -5.65
CA PHE A 165 -16.39 -4.50 -4.69
C PHE A 165 -15.72 -4.40 -3.30
N THR A 166 -14.38 -4.38 -3.23
CA THR A 166 -13.68 -4.23 -1.94
C THR A 166 -13.95 -2.90 -1.25
N GLN A 167 -14.04 -1.79 -1.99
CA GLN A 167 -14.35 -0.46 -1.44
C GLN A 167 -15.76 -0.43 -0.85
N VAL A 168 -16.72 -1.04 -1.55
CA VAL A 168 -18.08 -1.21 -1.01
C VAL A 168 -18.06 -2.03 0.27
N LEU A 169 -17.31 -3.14 0.30
CA LEU A 169 -17.20 -3.96 1.52
C LEU A 169 -16.56 -3.22 2.70
N ILE A 170 -15.51 -2.43 2.46
CA ILE A 170 -14.84 -1.65 3.51
C ILE A 170 -15.78 -0.60 4.10
N GLN A 171 -16.67 -0.03 3.29
CA GLN A 171 -17.66 0.95 3.75
C GLN A 171 -18.83 0.30 4.49
N THR A 172 -19.24 -0.91 4.10
CA THR A 172 -20.39 -1.59 4.72
C THR A 172 -20.02 -2.36 5.97
N ILE A 173 -18.80 -2.87 6.06
CA ILE A 173 -18.29 -3.57 7.24
C ILE A 173 -17.47 -2.54 8.02
N PRO A 174 -18.00 -1.91 9.08
CA PRO A 174 -17.16 -1.14 9.97
C PRO A 174 -16.10 -2.10 10.51
N MET A 175 -14.82 -1.83 10.22
CA MET A 175 -13.74 -2.53 10.91
C MET A 175 -13.88 -2.16 12.38
N SER A 176 -14.50 -3.05 13.16
CA SER A 176 -14.45 -3.02 14.62
C SER A 176 -13.03 -3.37 15.03
N ILE A 177 -12.11 -2.44 14.80
CA ILE A 177 -10.85 -2.43 15.49
C ILE A 177 -11.24 -1.96 16.89
N ASP A 178 -11.34 -2.89 17.83
CA ASP A 178 -11.56 -2.58 19.24
C ASP A 178 -10.42 -1.67 19.72
N ILE A 179 -10.62 -0.36 19.58
CA ILE A 179 -9.85 0.64 20.30
C ILE A 179 -10.41 0.59 21.73
N LYS A 180 -9.73 -0.15 22.60
CA LYS A 180 -10.02 -0.21 24.03
C LYS A 180 -8.85 0.35 24.82
#